data_AF-A0A2E4DB74-F1
#
_entry.id   AF-A0A2E4DB74-F1
#
_cell.length_a   1.000
_cell.length_b   1.000
_cell.length_c   1.000
_cell.angle_alpha   90.00
_cell.angle_beta   90.00
_cell.angle_gamma   90.00
#
_symmetry.space_group_name_H-M   'P 1'
#
loop_
_entity.id
_entity.type
_entity.pdbx_description
1 polymer ?
#
loop_
_entity_poly.entity_id
_entity_poly.type
_entity_poly.pdbx_seq_one_letter_code
_entity_poly.pdbx_strand_id
1 'polypeptide(L)'
;MDLNLSKEIVSALSEQFAEGFIKTVVNEVRTRRHRIFFDSFIEMIGKSNKQNSISQILNEISSSSELKEFFYERYREVSLSKTNDIGPLLIAILTARIFMSGRKYANSNEEKLFIAAETLTHKELVDAFNYFKNFIDNEEIYENGEKAQSAHFEVITVDIENSDRAGRGTELPENLADHLGSWSTKLHNIGLIKQTKRQFINSGFTSYKDDSSKVNARLTIDLTLQIEVVELFCEIFEISRQHEQSES
;
A
#
# COMPACT_ATOMS: atom_id res chain seq x y z
N MET A 1 -23.79 6.47 -42.46
CA MET A 1 -22.85 6.32 -43.58
C MET A 1 -21.85 5.29 -43.10
N ASP A 2 -22.11 4.01 -43.37
CA ASP A 2 -21.27 2.93 -42.86
C ASP A 2 -20.01 2.84 -43.72
N LEU A 3 -18.88 3.25 -43.14
CA LEU A 3 -17.56 3.04 -43.72
C LEU A 3 -17.26 1.55 -43.65
N ASN A 4 -17.64 0.83 -44.70
CA ASN A 4 -17.27 -0.57 -44.88
C ASN A 4 -15.79 -0.62 -45.30
N LEU A 5 -14.90 -0.34 -44.34
CA LEU A 5 -13.45 -0.43 -44.51
C LEU A 5 -13.08 -1.87 -44.83
N SER A 6 -12.32 -2.09 -45.90
CA SER A 6 -11.82 -3.42 -46.20
C SER A 6 -10.93 -3.91 -45.06
N LYS A 7 -10.94 -5.23 -44.82
CA LYS A 7 -10.13 -5.88 -43.78
C LYS A 7 -8.65 -5.53 -43.89
N GLU A 8 -8.15 -5.34 -45.10
CA GLU A 8 -6.77 -4.93 -45.40
C GLU A 8 -6.47 -3.52 -44.88
N ILE A 9 -7.37 -2.56 -45.09
CA ILE A 9 -7.21 -1.19 -44.58
C ILE A 9 -7.27 -1.17 -43.05
N VAL A 10 -8.19 -1.94 -42.45
CA VAL A 10 -8.27 -2.06 -40.98
C VAL A 10 -6.99 -2.65 -40.40
N SER A 11 -6.40 -3.67 -41.05
CA SER A 11 -5.14 -4.28 -40.62
C SER A 11 -3.99 -3.28 -40.66
N ALA A 12 -3.82 -2.57 -41.80
CA ALA A 12 -2.75 -1.59 -41.96
C ALA A 12 -2.86 -0.42 -40.97
N LEU A 13 -4.07 0.08 -40.73
CA LEU A 13 -4.31 1.13 -39.72
C LEU A 13 -4.04 0.64 -38.30
N SER A 14 -4.40 -0.62 -38.00
CA SER A 14 -4.14 -1.23 -36.69
C SER A 14 -2.65 -1.38 -36.42
N GLU A 15 -1.88 -1.83 -37.42
CA GLU A 15 -0.42 -1.95 -37.34
C GLU A 15 0.25 -0.58 -37.14
N GLN A 16 -0.13 0.40 -37.96
CA GLN A 16 0.40 1.77 -37.85
C GLN A 16 0.08 2.40 -36.49
N PHE A 17 -1.15 2.22 -35.99
CA PHE A 17 -1.53 2.69 -34.67
C PHE A 17 -0.74 1.97 -33.57
N ALA A 18 -0.60 0.65 -33.64
CA ALA A 18 0.13 -0.14 -32.67
C ALA A 18 1.61 0.28 -32.58
N GLU A 19 2.28 0.43 -33.72
CA GLU A 19 3.68 0.89 -33.76
C GLU A 19 3.83 2.30 -33.17
N GLY A 20 2.95 3.23 -33.53
CA GLY A 20 2.96 4.58 -33.00
C GLY A 20 2.70 4.64 -31.50
N PHE A 21 1.72 3.86 -31.02
CA PHE A 21 1.37 3.78 -29.61
C PHE A 21 2.48 3.13 -28.77
N ILE A 22 3.07 2.03 -29.24
CA ILE A 22 4.19 1.36 -28.57
C ILE A 22 5.38 2.31 -28.46
N LYS A 23 5.77 2.94 -29.59
CA LYS A 23 6.96 3.78 -29.64
C LYS A 23 6.82 5.03 -28.77
N THR A 24 5.63 5.62 -28.73
CA THR A 24 5.40 6.88 -28.03
C THR A 24 5.00 6.62 -26.59
N VAL A 25 3.89 5.94 -26.35
CA VAL A 25 3.29 5.83 -25.00
C VAL A 25 3.95 4.73 -24.18
N VAL A 26 4.06 3.52 -24.74
CA VAL A 26 4.56 2.37 -23.96
C VAL A 26 6.02 2.57 -23.57
N ASN A 27 6.86 3.00 -24.51
CA ASN A 27 8.27 3.24 -24.22
C ASN A 27 8.48 4.43 -23.28
N GLU A 28 7.74 5.53 -23.44
CA GLU A 28 7.84 6.68 -22.53
C GLU A 28 7.49 6.29 -21.09
N VAL A 29 6.34 5.62 -20.90
CA VAL A 29 5.90 5.16 -19.59
C VAL A 29 6.90 4.19 -18.98
N ARG A 30 7.38 3.21 -19.77
CA ARG A 30 8.38 2.25 -19.32
C ARG A 30 9.68 2.93 -18.90
N THR A 31 10.22 3.80 -19.75
CA THR A 31 11.46 4.53 -19.49
C THR A 31 11.34 5.41 -18.25
N ARG A 32 10.20 6.09 -18.07
CA ARG A 32 9.93 6.89 -16.87
C ARG A 32 9.96 6.05 -15.60
N ARG A 33 9.24 4.93 -15.55
CA ARG A 33 9.21 4.03 -14.39
C ARG A 33 10.60 3.49 -14.06
N HIS A 34 11.33 3.02 -15.07
CA HIS A 34 12.68 2.47 -14.89
C HIS A 34 13.66 3.54 -14.42
N ARG A 35 13.58 4.75 -14.98
CA ARG A 35 14.41 5.87 -14.54
C ARG A 35 14.15 6.21 -13.07
N ILE A 36 12.89 6.39 -12.67
CA ILE A 36 12.53 6.67 -11.28
C ILE A 36 13.07 5.57 -10.36
N PHE A 37 12.92 4.30 -10.76
CA PHE A 37 13.46 3.20 -9.96
C PHE A 37 14.98 3.28 -9.78
N PHE A 38 15.75 3.41 -10.86
CA PHE A 38 17.21 3.45 -10.78
C PHE A 38 17.74 4.71 -10.08
N ASP A 39 17.21 5.88 -10.45
CA ASP A 39 17.66 7.16 -9.88
C ASP A 39 17.42 7.17 -8.35
N SER A 40 16.23 6.75 -7.91
CA SER A 40 15.89 6.71 -6.48
C SER A 40 16.64 5.64 -5.71
N PHE A 41 16.91 4.48 -6.33
CA PHE A 41 17.72 3.42 -5.74
C PHE A 41 19.15 3.91 -5.46
N ILE A 42 19.77 4.56 -6.44
CA ILE A 42 21.13 5.12 -6.32
C ILE A 42 21.16 6.24 -5.29
N GLU A 43 20.17 7.14 -5.30
CA GLU A 43 20.08 8.21 -4.33
C GLU A 43 19.97 7.67 -2.90
N MET A 44 19.09 6.69 -2.68
CA MET A 44 18.87 6.12 -1.36
C MET A 44 20.14 5.46 -0.81
N ILE A 45 20.88 4.73 -1.66
CA ILE A 45 22.18 4.18 -1.26
C ILE A 45 23.18 5.32 -0.98
N GLY A 46 23.18 6.37 -1.79
CA GLY A 46 24.06 7.53 -1.62
C GLY A 46 23.84 8.31 -0.34
N LYS A 47 22.61 8.37 0.19
CA LYS A 47 22.27 9.00 1.48
C LYS A 47 23.01 8.40 2.67
N SER A 48 23.55 7.18 2.55
CA SER A 48 24.34 6.53 3.60
C SER A 48 25.76 7.09 3.84
N ASN A 49 26.10 8.23 3.22
CA ASN A 49 27.28 9.07 3.48
C ASN A 49 28.65 8.41 3.23
N LYS A 50 28.71 7.31 2.47
CA LYS A 50 29.98 6.73 2.03
C LYS A 50 29.92 6.56 0.52
N GLN A 51 30.60 7.40 -0.25
CA GLN A 51 30.66 7.25 -1.71
C GLN A 51 31.21 5.87 -2.13
N ASN A 52 32.05 5.26 -1.28
CA ASN A 52 32.51 3.88 -1.42
C ASN A 52 31.38 2.82 -1.31
N SER A 53 30.25 3.13 -0.66
CA SER A 53 29.13 2.19 -0.48
C SER A 53 28.33 1.95 -1.75
N ILE A 54 28.17 2.96 -2.63
CA ILE A 54 27.43 2.81 -3.89
C ILE A 54 28.14 1.80 -4.79
N SER A 55 29.42 2.03 -5.10
CA SER A 55 30.18 1.12 -5.96
C SER A 55 30.31 -0.28 -5.36
N GLN A 56 30.42 -0.39 -4.03
CA GLN A 56 30.43 -1.69 -3.34
C GLN A 56 29.10 -2.44 -3.56
N ILE A 57 27.97 -1.81 -3.26
CA ILE A 57 26.64 -2.45 -3.43
C ILE A 57 26.38 -2.83 -4.89
N LEU A 58 26.72 -1.95 -5.84
CA LEU A 58 26.56 -2.26 -7.27
C LEU A 58 27.45 -3.43 -7.72
N ASN A 59 28.68 -3.51 -7.20
CA ASN A 59 29.57 -4.64 -7.46
C ASN A 59 29.06 -5.93 -6.80
N GLU A 60 28.52 -5.85 -5.60
CA GLU A 60 27.90 -6.99 -4.90
C GLU A 60 26.70 -7.53 -5.68
N ILE A 61 25.79 -6.66 -6.10
CA ILE A 61 24.68 -7.02 -7.01
C ILE A 61 25.24 -7.66 -8.28
N SER A 62 26.28 -7.09 -8.87
CA SER A 62 26.85 -7.60 -10.13
C SER A 62 27.65 -8.90 -9.98
N SER A 63 27.99 -9.32 -8.77
CA SER A 63 28.83 -10.50 -8.53
C SER A 63 28.07 -11.68 -7.89
N SER A 64 27.05 -11.42 -7.06
CA SER A 64 26.22 -12.48 -6.45
C SER A 64 25.02 -12.82 -7.34
N SER A 65 24.84 -14.12 -7.64
CA SER A 65 23.69 -14.59 -8.42
C SER A 65 22.37 -14.32 -7.70
N GLU A 66 22.34 -14.51 -6.38
CA GLU A 66 21.15 -14.31 -5.56
C GLU A 66 20.73 -12.83 -5.53
N LEU A 67 21.70 -11.92 -5.40
CA LEU A 67 21.43 -10.48 -5.41
C LEU A 67 20.96 -9.99 -6.78
N LYS A 68 21.49 -10.54 -7.88
CA LYS A 68 20.98 -10.25 -9.24
C LYS A 68 19.54 -10.66 -9.40
N GLU A 69 19.21 -11.88 -8.97
CA GLU A 69 17.87 -12.43 -9.10
C GLU A 69 16.88 -11.60 -8.27
N PHE A 70 17.23 -11.30 -7.02
CA PHE A 70 16.43 -10.41 -6.18
C PHE A 70 16.25 -9.02 -6.81
N PHE A 71 17.33 -8.37 -7.25
CA PHE A 71 17.23 -7.05 -7.88
C PHE A 71 16.42 -7.07 -9.19
N TYR A 72 16.57 -8.13 -9.99
CA TYR A 72 15.82 -8.31 -11.23
C TYR A 72 14.33 -8.54 -10.97
N GLU A 73 13.97 -9.27 -9.93
CA GLU A 73 12.59 -9.45 -9.48
C GLU A 73 11.95 -8.10 -9.15
N ARG A 74 12.62 -7.28 -8.32
CA ARG A 74 12.14 -5.93 -7.98
C ARG A 74 12.03 -5.03 -9.21
N TYR A 75 12.98 -5.10 -10.13
CA TYR A 75 12.90 -4.39 -11.41
C TYR A 75 11.72 -4.85 -12.28
N ARG A 76 11.31 -6.13 -12.21
CA ARG A 76 10.13 -6.63 -12.92
C ARG A 76 8.86 -6.00 -12.35
N GLU A 77 8.72 -5.94 -11.03
CA GLU A 77 7.58 -5.33 -10.33
C GLU A 77 7.39 -3.85 -10.72
N VAL A 78 8.48 -3.11 -10.93
CA VAL A 78 8.43 -1.73 -11.45
C VAL A 78 7.67 -1.64 -12.78
N SER A 79 7.89 -2.64 -13.65
CA SER A 79 7.22 -2.69 -14.95
C SER A 79 5.73 -3.01 -14.80
N LEU A 80 5.36 -3.75 -13.75
CA LEU A 80 3.98 -4.16 -13.45
C LEU A 80 3.21 -3.14 -12.60
N SER A 81 3.90 -2.17 -11.99
CA SER A 81 3.24 -1.17 -11.14
C SER A 81 2.12 -0.44 -11.88
N LYS A 82 1.00 -0.24 -11.19
CA LYS A 82 -0.13 0.55 -11.69
C LYS A 82 0.14 2.05 -11.72
N THR A 83 1.24 2.49 -11.14
CA THR A 83 1.64 3.90 -11.14
C THR A 83 2.91 4.10 -11.92
N ASN A 84 3.10 5.32 -12.44
CA ASN A 84 4.29 5.66 -13.19
C ASN A 84 5.42 6.18 -12.29
N ASP A 85 5.08 6.62 -11.07
CA ASP A 85 5.96 7.42 -10.22
C ASP A 85 6.12 6.78 -8.82
N ILE A 86 5.09 6.89 -7.98
CA ILE A 86 5.13 6.50 -6.57
C ILE A 86 5.45 5.01 -6.37
N GLY A 87 4.86 4.11 -7.16
CA GLY A 87 5.09 2.67 -7.08
C GLY A 87 6.54 2.30 -7.40
N PRO A 88 7.09 2.66 -8.58
CA PRO A 88 8.50 2.49 -8.89
C PRO A 88 9.45 3.05 -7.82
N LEU A 89 9.12 4.22 -7.28
CA LEU A 89 9.88 4.86 -6.20
C LEU A 89 9.85 4.06 -4.90
N LEU A 90 8.66 3.60 -4.48
CA LEU A 90 8.49 2.72 -3.31
C LEU A 90 9.35 1.46 -3.42
N ILE A 91 9.28 0.81 -4.58
CA ILE A 91 10.04 -0.40 -4.87
C ILE A 91 11.54 -0.09 -4.80
N ALA A 92 12.00 1.04 -5.36
CA ALA A 92 13.40 1.44 -5.32
C ALA A 92 13.93 1.66 -3.90
N ILE A 93 13.22 2.45 -3.09
CA ILE A 93 13.65 2.78 -1.72
C ILE A 93 13.65 1.52 -0.85
N LEU A 94 12.62 0.68 -0.96
CA LEU A 94 12.54 -0.56 -0.21
C LEU A 94 13.66 -1.53 -0.59
N THR A 95 13.92 -1.66 -1.90
CA THR A 95 15.04 -2.46 -2.42
C THR A 95 16.37 -1.94 -1.86
N ALA A 96 16.63 -0.63 -1.95
CA ALA A 96 17.85 -0.01 -1.43
C ALA A 96 18.05 -0.29 0.07
N ARG A 97 17.00 -0.17 0.90
CA ARG A 97 17.08 -0.47 2.34
C ARG A 97 17.47 -1.91 2.62
N ILE A 98 16.93 -2.87 1.86
CA ILE A 98 17.27 -4.29 2.00
C ILE A 98 18.76 -4.50 1.72
N PHE A 99 19.27 -3.96 0.60
CA PHE A 99 20.70 -4.01 0.27
C PHE A 99 21.58 -3.33 1.31
N MET A 100 21.21 -2.14 1.77
CA MET A 100 21.96 -1.39 2.78
C MET A 100 22.01 -2.12 4.13
N SER A 101 21.01 -2.95 4.44
CA SER A 101 21.00 -3.81 5.62
C SER A 101 21.81 -5.10 5.46
N GLY A 102 22.48 -5.32 4.32
CA GLY A 102 23.25 -6.52 4.02
C GLY A 102 22.39 -7.77 3.82
N ARG A 103 21.07 -7.61 3.65
CA ARG A 103 20.13 -8.72 3.44
C ARG A 103 20.01 -9.04 1.96
N LYS A 104 19.73 -10.31 1.68
CA LYS A 104 19.56 -10.85 0.32
C LYS A 104 18.09 -11.05 -0.09
N TYR A 105 17.18 -10.94 0.88
CA TYR A 105 15.76 -11.20 0.70
C TYR A 105 14.94 -10.22 1.53
N ALA A 106 13.74 -9.92 1.05
CA ALA A 106 12.78 -9.15 1.80
C ALA A 106 12.11 -10.06 2.86
N ASN A 107 11.70 -9.46 3.96
CA ASN A 107 10.87 -10.15 4.95
C ASN A 107 9.39 -10.16 4.51
N SER A 108 8.52 -10.86 5.26
CA SER A 108 7.11 -11.00 4.89
C SER A 108 6.37 -9.66 4.77
N ASN A 109 6.75 -8.64 5.53
CA ASN A 109 6.11 -7.32 5.49
C ASN A 109 6.62 -6.48 4.32
N GLU A 110 7.89 -6.58 4.00
CA GLU A 110 8.47 -5.92 2.83
C GLU A 110 7.93 -6.51 1.53
N GLU A 111 7.75 -7.83 1.44
CA GLU A 111 7.08 -8.45 0.27
C GLU A 111 5.63 -7.95 0.12
N LYS A 112 4.90 -7.77 1.22
CA LYS A 112 3.57 -7.15 1.18
C LYS A 112 3.60 -5.70 0.70
N LEU A 113 4.64 -4.95 1.05
CA LEU A 113 4.82 -3.57 0.58
C LEU A 113 5.18 -3.51 -0.91
N PHE A 114 6.00 -4.44 -1.42
CA PHE A 114 6.23 -4.59 -2.86
C PHE A 114 4.91 -4.85 -3.59
N ILE A 115 4.10 -5.78 -3.09
CA ILE A 115 2.77 -6.06 -3.66
C ILE A 115 1.86 -4.82 -3.60
N ALA A 116 1.88 -4.06 -2.51
CA ALA A 116 1.10 -2.82 -2.41
C ALA A 116 1.55 -1.76 -3.44
N ALA A 117 2.86 -1.56 -3.60
CA ALA A 117 3.43 -0.62 -4.57
C ALA A 117 3.17 -1.01 -6.04
N GLU A 118 3.05 -2.31 -6.32
CA GLU A 118 2.66 -2.80 -7.64
C GLU A 118 1.15 -2.60 -7.90
N THR A 119 0.30 -2.93 -6.91
CA THR A 119 -1.14 -3.16 -7.13
C THR A 119 -2.04 -1.96 -6.87
N LEU A 120 -1.61 -0.99 -6.05
CA LEU A 120 -2.37 0.22 -5.75
C LEU A 120 -2.23 1.27 -6.85
N THR A 121 -3.31 1.99 -7.13
CA THR A 121 -3.29 3.16 -8.02
C THR A 121 -2.68 4.37 -7.32
N HIS A 122 -2.34 5.41 -8.07
CA HIS A 122 -1.78 6.64 -7.51
C HIS A 122 -2.69 7.25 -6.44
N LYS A 123 -3.98 7.38 -6.73
CA LYS A 123 -4.97 7.88 -5.77
C LYS A 123 -5.03 7.02 -4.51
N GLU A 124 -5.07 5.71 -4.67
CA GLU A 124 -5.13 4.77 -3.53
C GLU A 124 -3.89 4.82 -2.65
N LEU A 125 -2.70 4.98 -3.24
CA LEU A 125 -1.46 5.18 -2.49
C LEU A 125 -1.54 6.47 -1.68
N VAL A 126 -1.87 7.60 -2.32
CA VAL A 126 -2.00 8.91 -1.65
C VAL A 126 -3.03 8.88 -0.52
N ASP A 127 -4.20 8.29 -0.76
CA ASP A 127 -5.26 8.17 0.26
C ASP A 127 -4.78 7.33 1.45
N ALA A 128 -4.15 6.18 1.20
CA ALA A 128 -3.58 5.34 2.26
C ALA A 128 -2.47 6.06 3.06
N PHE A 129 -1.58 6.78 2.37
CA PHE A 129 -0.51 7.55 3.02
C PHE A 129 -1.07 8.63 3.93
N ASN A 130 -2.00 9.44 3.43
CA ASN A 130 -2.61 10.50 4.22
C ASN A 130 -3.33 9.94 5.45
N TYR A 131 -4.01 8.80 5.29
CA TYR A 131 -4.65 8.11 6.39
C TYR A 131 -3.64 7.68 7.46
N PHE A 132 -2.57 6.98 7.06
CA PHE A 132 -1.56 6.50 8.00
C PHE A 132 -0.75 7.63 8.64
N LYS A 133 -0.45 8.69 7.90
CA LYS A 133 0.24 9.86 8.45
C LYS A 133 -0.58 10.54 9.53
N ASN A 134 -1.85 10.83 9.26
CA ASN A 134 -2.74 11.41 10.27
C ASN A 134 -2.84 10.51 11.51
N PHE A 135 -2.82 9.19 11.32
CA PHE A 135 -2.83 8.23 12.42
C PHE A 135 -1.54 8.29 13.27
N ILE A 136 -0.37 8.34 12.64
CA ILE A 136 0.92 8.52 13.34
C ILE A 136 0.93 9.85 14.10
N ASP A 137 0.56 10.93 13.44
CA ASP A 137 0.64 12.30 13.97
C ASP A 137 -0.32 12.51 15.16
N ASN A 138 -1.40 11.73 15.26
CA ASN A 138 -2.35 11.79 16.37
C ASN A 138 -1.96 10.92 17.60
N GLU A 139 -0.72 10.41 17.65
CA GLU A 139 -0.14 9.66 18.77
C GLU A 139 -0.91 8.37 19.20
N GLU A 140 -1.77 7.80 18.34
CA GLU A 140 -2.45 6.50 18.58
C GLU A 140 -1.49 5.29 18.54
N ILE A 141 -0.17 5.55 18.53
CA ILE A 141 0.94 4.59 18.41
C ILE A 141 1.74 4.41 19.70
N TYR A 142 1.48 5.19 20.76
CA TYR A 142 2.15 5.03 22.05
C TYR A 142 1.23 4.37 23.05
N GLU A 143 1.60 3.16 23.51
CA GLU A 143 0.91 2.46 24.58
C GLU A 143 1.81 2.53 25.82
N ASN A 144 1.34 3.20 26.88
CA ASN A 144 2.10 3.39 28.13
C ASN A 144 3.46 4.12 27.98
N GLY A 145 3.60 5.00 27.00
CA GLY A 145 4.85 5.74 26.74
C GLY A 145 5.93 4.93 26.00
N GLU A 146 5.63 3.68 25.64
CA GLU A 146 6.43 2.89 24.72
C GLU A 146 5.75 2.86 23.35
N LYS A 147 6.57 2.79 22.29
CA LYS A 147 6.08 2.67 20.93
C LYS A 147 5.45 1.29 20.74
N ALA A 148 4.17 1.26 20.42
CA ALA A 148 3.46 0.00 20.22
C ALA A 148 4.06 -0.78 19.02
N GLN A 149 3.93 -2.10 19.04
CA GLN A 149 4.32 -2.96 17.90
C GLN A 149 3.23 -3.01 16.83
N SER A 150 1.98 -2.81 17.25
CA SER A 150 0.81 -2.75 16.39
C SER A 150 -0.13 -1.66 16.86
N ALA A 151 -0.76 -0.99 15.91
CA ALA A 151 -1.72 0.06 16.15
C ALA A 151 -3.13 -0.50 15.91
N HIS A 152 -4.00 -0.34 16.90
CA HIS A 152 -5.42 -0.64 16.79
C HIS A 152 -6.16 0.64 16.47
N PHE A 153 -7.00 0.61 15.43
CA PHE A 153 -7.83 1.74 15.07
C PHE A 153 -9.28 1.31 14.95
N GLU A 154 -10.14 1.99 15.71
CA GLU A 154 -11.59 1.82 15.66
C GLU A 154 -12.10 2.56 14.41
N VAL A 155 -12.56 1.81 13.42
CA VAL A 155 -13.03 2.39 12.14
C VAL A 155 -14.53 2.66 12.18
N ILE A 156 -15.27 1.78 12.83
CA ILE A 156 -16.73 1.81 12.81
C ILE A 156 -17.24 1.37 14.18
N THR A 157 -18.01 2.24 14.81
CA THR A 157 -18.84 1.91 15.96
C THR A 157 -20.29 1.90 15.52
N VAL A 158 -20.99 0.77 15.71
CA VAL A 158 -22.44 0.69 15.54
C VAL A 158 -23.08 0.40 16.88
N ASP A 159 -23.91 1.34 17.36
CA ASP A 159 -24.79 1.12 18.50
C ASP A 159 -26.02 0.35 18.03
N ILE A 160 -26.18 -0.88 18.52
CA ILE A 160 -27.30 -1.75 18.22
C ILE A 160 -28.32 -1.58 19.34
N GLU A 161 -29.29 -0.70 19.11
CA GLU A 161 -30.48 -0.59 19.95
C GLU A 161 -31.55 -1.58 19.49
N ASN A 162 -32.15 -2.32 20.42
CA ASN A 162 -33.21 -3.31 20.21
C ASN A 162 -32.81 -4.56 19.41
N SER A 163 -32.06 -5.48 20.03
CA SER A 163 -32.09 -6.87 19.60
C SER A 163 -32.70 -7.77 20.68
N ASP A 164 -33.98 -8.11 20.52
CA ASP A 164 -34.57 -9.33 21.11
C ASP A 164 -33.88 -10.61 20.56
N ARG A 165 -32.89 -10.44 19.67
CA ARG A 165 -32.13 -11.46 18.96
C ARG A 165 -30.63 -11.17 18.93
N ALA A 166 -30.05 -10.75 20.07
CA ALA A 166 -28.60 -10.52 20.21
C ALA A 166 -27.69 -11.72 19.85
N GLY A 167 -28.26 -12.87 19.47
CA GLY A 167 -27.55 -14.06 18.97
C GLY A 167 -27.60 -14.29 17.46
N ARG A 168 -28.24 -13.43 16.64
CA ARG A 168 -28.23 -13.60 15.17
C ARG A 168 -27.75 -12.34 14.47
N GLY A 169 -26.44 -12.30 14.26
CA GLY A 169 -25.74 -11.59 13.17
C GLY A 169 -26.37 -10.30 12.71
N THR A 170 -26.13 -9.20 13.44
CA THR A 170 -26.10 -7.88 12.80
C THR A 170 -24.95 -7.89 11.79
N GLU A 171 -25.30 -7.94 10.51
CA GLU A 171 -24.37 -7.75 9.40
C GLU A 171 -23.80 -6.34 9.49
N LEU A 172 -22.56 -6.24 10.00
CA LEU A 172 -21.76 -5.03 9.88
C LEU A 172 -21.55 -4.67 8.42
N PRO A 173 -21.20 -3.41 8.10
CA PRO A 173 -20.66 -3.08 6.78
C PRO A 173 -19.49 -4.03 6.50
N GLU A 174 -19.69 -4.97 5.57
CA GLU A 174 -18.69 -5.99 5.25
C GLU A 174 -17.51 -5.39 4.48
N ASN A 175 -17.64 -4.15 3.99
CA ASN A 175 -16.70 -3.56 3.05
C ASN A 175 -15.95 -2.37 3.67
N LEU A 176 -14.65 -2.57 3.96
CA LEU A 176 -13.75 -1.50 4.40
C LEU A 176 -13.72 -0.32 3.40
N ALA A 177 -13.97 -0.59 2.12
CA ALA A 177 -13.95 0.44 1.10
C ALA A 177 -15.01 1.53 1.30
N ASP A 178 -16.13 1.21 1.96
CA ASP A 178 -17.22 2.18 2.18
C ASP A 178 -16.82 3.25 3.20
N HIS A 179 -15.85 2.95 4.06
CA HIS A 179 -15.41 3.84 5.15
C HIS A 179 -14.04 4.45 4.90
N LEU A 180 -13.12 3.67 4.35
CA LEU A 180 -11.73 4.07 4.17
C LEU A 180 -11.37 4.32 2.71
N GLY A 181 -12.14 3.78 1.77
CA GLY A 181 -11.84 3.80 0.34
C GLY A 181 -11.22 2.49 -0.16
N SER A 182 -11.19 2.30 -1.48
CA SER A 182 -10.84 1.01 -2.13
C SER A 182 -9.43 0.49 -1.81
N TRP A 183 -8.51 1.36 -1.40
CA TRP A 183 -7.16 0.99 -0.95
C TRP A 183 -7.19 0.08 0.28
N SER A 184 -8.16 0.28 1.19
CA SER A 184 -8.22 -0.46 2.46
C SER A 184 -8.54 -1.94 2.26
N THR A 185 -9.48 -2.27 1.38
CA THR A 185 -9.79 -3.67 1.01
C THR A 185 -8.60 -4.35 0.34
N LYS A 186 -7.83 -3.63 -0.50
CA LYS A 186 -6.62 -4.18 -1.12
C LYS A 186 -5.53 -4.43 -0.10
N LEU A 187 -5.24 -3.46 0.77
CA LEU A 187 -4.26 -3.63 1.86
C LEU A 187 -4.67 -4.71 2.86
N HIS A 188 -5.97 -4.90 3.09
CA HIS A 188 -6.49 -6.02 3.87
C HIS A 188 -6.20 -7.37 3.19
N ASN A 189 -6.51 -7.50 1.90
CA ASN A 189 -6.26 -8.72 1.13
C ASN A 189 -4.77 -9.07 1.02
N ILE A 190 -3.89 -8.06 0.97
CA ILE A 190 -2.43 -8.24 1.03
C ILE A 190 -1.96 -8.67 2.43
N GLY A 191 -2.78 -8.44 3.46
CA GLY A 191 -2.46 -8.76 4.85
C GLY A 191 -1.57 -7.71 5.52
N LEU A 192 -1.60 -6.46 5.02
CA LEU A 192 -1.04 -5.29 5.70
C LEU A 192 -2.02 -4.74 6.75
N ILE A 193 -3.32 -4.82 6.46
CA ILE A 193 -4.39 -4.51 7.40
C ILE A 193 -5.04 -5.80 7.88
N LYS A 194 -5.20 -5.97 9.20
CA LYS A 194 -6.02 -7.04 9.77
C LYS A 194 -7.31 -6.45 10.30
N GLN A 195 -8.45 -7.02 9.90
CA GLN A 195 -9.74 -6.65 10.46
C GLN A 195 -10.11 -7.58 11.62
N THR A 196 -10.40 -6.99 12.77
CA THR A 196 -10.89 -7.68 13.97
C THR A 196 -12.26 -7.12 14.34
N LYS A 197 -13.25 -7.99 14.52
CA LYS A 197 -14.59 -7.59 14.97
C LYS A 197 -14.66 -7.78 16.49
N ARG A 198 -14.95 -6.72 17.25
CA ARG A 198 -15.17 -6.77 18.71
C ARG A 198 -16.61 -6.40 19.03
N GLN A 199 -17.35 -7.33 19.65
CA GLN A 199 -18.70 -7.08 20.14
C GLN A 199 -18.65 -6.83 21.66
N PHE A 200 -19.08 -5.65 22.08
CA PHE A 200 -19.28 -5.30 23.48
C PHE A 200 -20.77 -5.36 23.80
N ILE A 201 -21.15 -6.28 24.69
CA ILE A 201 -22.51 -6.35 25.21
C ILE A 201 -22.54 -5.57 26.51
N ASN A 202 -23.14 -4.38 26.51
CA ASN A 202 -23.39 -3.64 27.73
C ASN A 202 -24.67 -4.20 28.36
N SER A 203 -24.52 -5.19 29.24
CA SER A 203 -25.60 -5.64 30.13
C SER A 203 -25.82 -4.62 31.25
N GLY A 204 -26.27 -3.42 30.88
CA GLY A 204 -26.83 -2.47 31.83
C GLY A 204 -28.13 -3.06 32.39
N PHE A 205 -28.06 -3.69 33.55
CA PHE A 205 -29.22 -4.16 34.31
C PHE A 205 -30.01 -2.93 34.80
N THR A 206 -30.75 -2.28 33.90
CA THR A 206 -31.78 -1.34 34.31
C THR A 206 -33.01 -2.19 34.62
N SER A 207 -33.26 -2.42 35.91
CA SER A 207 -34.47 -3.13 36.37
C SER A 207 -35.69 -2.24 36.12
N TYR A 208 -36.15 -2.17 34.87
CA TYR A 208 -37.47 -1.66 34.57
C TYR A 208 -38.48 -2.77 34.83
N LYS A 209 -39.55 -2.39 35.53
CA LYS A 209 -40.68 -3.24 35.92
C LYS A 209 -41.56 -3.70 34.74
N ASP A 210 -41.10 -3.55 33.50
CA ASP A 210 -41.80 -3.96 32.29
C ASP A 210 -40.91 -4.94 31.50
N ASP A 211 -41.52 -6.05 31.07
CA ASP A 211 -40.94 -7.28 30.50
C ASP A 211 -40.15 -7.15 29.18
N SER A 212 -39.45 -6.03 28.95
CA SER A 212 -38.51 -5.91 27.82
C SER A 212 -37.14 -5.44 28.31
N SER A 213 -36.26 -6.39 28.63
CA SER A 213 -34.85 -6.12 28.88
C SER A 213 -34.19 -5.63 27.59
N LYS A 214 -33.98 -4.32 27.46
CA LYS A 214 -33.20 -3.73 26.37
C LYS A 214 -31.71 -4.01 26.61
N VAL A 215 -31.10 -4.80 25.74
CA VAL A 215 -29.64 -4.98 25.71
C VAL A 215 -29.08 -4.00 24.68
N ASN A 216 -28.24 -3.07 25.13
CA ASN A 216 -27.47 -2.23 24.22
C ASN A 216 -26.17 -2.97 23.89
N ALA A 217 -25.95 -3.27 22.62
CA ALA A 217 -24.69 -3.83 22.15
C ALA A 217 -23.96 -2.78 21.31
N ARG A 218 -22.67 -2.60 21.58
CA ARG A 218 -21.77 -1.80 20.75
C ARG A 218 -20.90 -2.75 19.95
N LEU A 219 -20.92 -2.61 18.63
CA LEU A 219 -20.11 -3.40 17.75
C LEU A 219 -19.05 -2.51 17.12
N THR A 220 -17.79 -2.88 17.36
CA THR A 220 -16.62 -2.12 16.93
C THR A 220 -15.83 -2.96 15.92
N ILE A 221 -15.52 -2.36 14.76
CA ILE A 221 -14.53 -2.90 13.83
C ILE A 221 -13.19 -2.24 14.14
N ASP A 222 -12.28 -3.04 14.68
CA ASP A 222 -10.89 -2.65 14.89
C ASP A 222 -10.07 -3.12 13.70
N LEU A 223 -9.28 -2.24 13.15
CA LEU A 223 -8.22 -2.62 12.25
C LEU A 223 -6.89 -2.63 13.00
N THR A 224 -6.03 -3.58 12.66
CA THR A 224 -4.69 -3.70 13.23
C THR A 224 -3.66 -3.58 12.11
N LEU A 225 -2.79 -2.59 12.24
CA LEU A 225 -1.61 -2.40 11.38
C LEU A 225 -0.34 -2.68 12.17
N GLN A 226 0.69 -3.20 11.51
CA GLN A 226 2.02 -3.24 12.09
C GLN A 226 2.67 -1.87 11.95
N ILE A 227 3.14 -1.30 13.05
CA ILE A 227 3.62 0.10 13.08
C ILE A 227 4.87 0.27 12.22
N GLU A 228 5.77 -0.72 12.22
CA GLU A 228 6.96 -0.72 11.35
C GLU A 228 6.60 -0.56 9.87
N VAL A 229 5.51 -1.19 9.41
CA VAL A 229 5.02 -1.07 8.04
C VAL A 229 4.51 0.34 7.78
N VAL A 230 3.72 0.88 8.70
CA VAL A 230 3.10 2.20 8.60
C VAL A 230 4.16 3.30 8.54
N GLU A 231 5.18 3.20 9.37
CA GLU A 231 6.31 4.15 9.37
C GLU A 231 7.14 4.06 8.11
N LEU A 232 7.47 2.84 7.67
CA LEU A 232 8.18 2.62 6.42
C LEU A 232 7.40 3.21 5.24
N PHE A 233 6.08 3.00 5.21
CA PHE A 233 5.20 3.56 4.20
C PHE A 233 5.19 5.09 4.24
N CYS A 234 5.09 5.70 5.42
CA CYS A 234 5.11 7.16 5.58
C CYS A 234 6.47 7.78 5.25
N GLU A 235 7.57 7.19 5.70
CA GLU A 235 8.94 7.64 5.40
C GLU A 235 9.17 7.65 3.88
N ILE A 236 8.79 6.57 3.19
CA ILE A 236 8.94 6.49 1.74
C ILE A 236 8.07 7.55 1.03
N PHE A 237 6.85 7.79 1.52
CA PHE A 237 5.99 8.81 0.95
C PHE A 237 6.53 10.23 1.13
N GLU A 238 7.11 10.53 2.28
CA GLU A 238 7.72 11.84 2.50
C GLU A 238 8.89 12.09 1.56
N ILE A 239 9.71 11.07 1.32
CA ILE A 239 10.74 11.11 0.29
C ILE A 239 10.11 11.35 -1.10
N SER A 240 8.99 10.69 -1.41
CA SER A 240 8.28 10.90 -2.69
C SER A 240 7.78 12.31 -2.91
N ARG A 241 7.21 12.96 -1.89
CA ARG A 241 6.75 14.35 -2.01
C ARG A 241 7.88 15.33 -2.20
N GLN A 242 9.04 15.09 -1.57
CA GLN A 242 10.23 15.93 -1.77
C GLN A 242 10.74 15.84 -3.22
N HIS A 243 10.64 14.67 -3.84
CA HIS A 243 10.95 14.49 -5.26
C HIS A 243 9.98 15.27 -6.16
N GLU A 244 8.66 15.14 -5.95
CA GLU A 244 7.67 15.88 -6.74
C GLU A 244 7.82 17.41 -6.64
N GLN A 245 8.23 17.92 -5.47
CA GLN A 245 8.46 19.36 -5.25
C GLN A 245 9.76 19.90 -5.86
N SER A 246 10.75 19.05 -6.13
CA SER A 246 12.02 19.47 -6.74
C SER A 246 11.98 19.48 -8.28
N GLU A 247 10.97 18.83 -8.88
CA GLU A 247 10.74 18.82 -10.33
C GLU A 247 9.72 19.88 -10.79
N SER A 248 9.07 20.60 -9.87
CA SER A 248 8.10 21.68 -10.13
C SER A 248 8.73 23.07 -10.06
#